data_AF-A0A8T4CK91-F1
#
_entry.id   AF-A0A8T4CK91-F1
#
_cell.length_a   1.000
_cell.length_b   1.000
_cell.length_c   1.000
_cell.angle_alpha   90.00
_cell.angle_beta   90.00
_cell.angle_gamma   90.00
#
_symmetry.space_group_name_H-M   'P 1'
#
loop_
_entity.id
_entity.type
_entity.pdbx_description
1 polymer ?
#
loop_
_entity_poly.entity_id
_entity_poly.type
_entity_poly.pdbx_seq_one_letter_code
_entity_poly.pdbx_strand_id
1 'polypeptide(L)'
;MNIVAIMVLVILLLSFRKVCRNMANDFSGYENFQNNKFIDITQSFILIFYAILWFVFIAFLGKGLSTFEVFQSQIPEVKILSIFIPPNIAAYLFSVFASKYAVNYGLKKELIKKRDVKKEI
;
A
#
# COMPACT_ATOMS: atom_id res chain seq x y z
N MET A 1 -26.95 6.09 1.24
CA MET A 1 -25.58 5.53 1.14
C MET A 1 -25.49 4.37 2.12
N ASN A 2 -25.25 3.15 1.66
CA ASN A 2 -25.34 1.92 2.48
C ASN A 2 -24.22 1.91 3.55
N ILE A 3 -24.52 1.58 4.81
CA ILE A 3 -23.56 1.59 5.94
C ILE A 3 -22.30 0.80 5.61
N VAL A 4 -22.47 -0.32 4.91
CA VAL A 4 -21.36 -1.18 4.48
C VAL A 4 -20.40 -0.45 3.52
N ALA A 5 -20.94 0.35 2.58
CA ALA A 5 -20.11 1.13 1.66
C ALA A 5 -19.30 2.21 2.39
N ILE A 6 -19.89 2.83 3.42
CA ILE A 6 -19.20 3.80 4.29
C ILE A 6 -18.07 3.11 5.05
N MET A 7 -18.33 1.93 5.64
CA MET A 7 -17.30 1.17 6.35
C MET A 7 -16.13 0.76 5.45
N VAL A 8 -16.40 0.27 4.23
CA VAL A 8 -15.36 -0.09 3.26
C VAL A 8 -14.49 1.14 2.90
N LEU A 9 -15.12 2.29 2.70
CA LEU A 9 -14.41 3.53 2.37
C LEU A 9 -13.56 4.03 3.54
N VAL A 10 -14.06 3.94 4.77
CA VAL A 10 -13.29 4.28 5.98
C VAL A 10 -12.07 3.36 6.13
N ILE A 11 -12.25 2.04 5.95
CA ILE A 11 -11.14 1.08 6.01
C ILE A 11 -10.09 1.39 4.94
N LEU A 12 -10.52 1.71 3.71
CA LEU A 12 -9.61 2.08 2.63
C LEU A 12 -8.81 3.33 2.98
N LEU A 13 -9.46 4.38 3.48
CA LEU A 13 -8.80 5.63 3.89
C LEU A 13 -7.79 5.40 5.03
N LEU A 14 -8.15 4.59 6.03
CA LEU A 14 -7.26 4.25 7.14
C LEU A 14 -6.04 3.44 6.67
N SER A 15 -6.26 2.47 5.78
CA SER A 15 -5.20 1.68 5.15
C SER A 15 -4.27 2.56 4.33
N PHE A 16 -4.81 3.42 3.47
CA PHE A 16 -4.04 4.36 2.65
C PHE A 16 -3.20 5.30 3.51
N ARG A 17 -3.81 5.90 4.54
CA ARG A 17 -3.10 6.76 5.50
C ARG A 17 -1.96 6.01 6.19
N LYS A 18 -2.17 4.74 6.54
CA LYS A 18 -1.15 3.88 7.16
C LYS A 18 0.00 3.60 6.21
N VAL A 19 -0.29 3.31 4.94
CA VAL A 19 0.71 3.11 3.88
C VAL A 19 1.57 4.37 3.69
N CYS A 20 0.94 5.53 3.54
CA CYS A 20 1.65 6.82 3.42
C CYS A 20 2.55 7.09 4.63
N ARG A 21 2.04 6.88 5.85
CA ARG A 21 2.83 7.07 7.08
C ARG A 21 4.02 6.11 7.16
N ASN A 22 3.83 4.84 6.80
CA ASN A 22 4.91 3.86 6.83
C ASN A 22 6.00 4.22 5.80
N MET A 23 5.62 4.57 4.57
CA MET A 23 6.60 5.01 3.57
C MET A 23 7.35 6.26 4.02
N ALA A 24 6.64 7.27 4.53
CA ALA A 24 7.27 8.47 5.06
C ALA A 24 8.30 8.13 6.15
N ASN A 25 7.95 7.21 7.06
CA ASN A 25 8.86 6.74 8.10
C ASN A 25 10.07 5.98 7.52
N ASP A 26 9.84 5.07 6.57
CA ASP A 26 10.90 4.28 5.94
C ASP A 26 11.92 5.16 5.20
N PHE A 27 11.48 6.25 4.59
CA PHE A 27 12.35 7.19 3.87
C PHE A 27 12.86 8.37 4.73
N SER A 28 12.32 8.59 5.93
CA SER A 28 12.61 9.78 6.76
C SER A 28 14.09 9.99 7.10
N GLY A 29 14.84 8.90 7.31
CA GLY A 29 16.26 8.93 7.64
C GLY A 29 17.19 9.09 6.43
N TYR A 30 16.65 9.32 5.24
CA TYR A 30 17.39 9.33 3.99
C TYR A 30 17.19 10.63 3.21
N GLU A 31 18.16 10.93 2.35
CA GLU A 31 18.10 12.01 1.38
C GLU A 31 18.61 11.52 0.02
N ASN A 32 18.14 12.15 -1.05
CA ASN A 32 18.57 11.84 -2.40
C ASN A 32 20.05 12.21 -2.60
N PHE A 33 20.81 11.36 -3.29
CA PHE A 33 22.19 11.64 -3.68
C PHE A 33 22.24 12.43 -4.99
N GLN A 34 23.16 13.39 -5.12
CA GLN A 34 23.41 14.16 -6.36
C GLN A 34 22.14 14.69 -7.06
N ASN A 35 21.20 15.28 -6.30
CA ASN A 35 19.98 15.91 -6.81
C ASN A 35 19.04 14.96 -7.61
N ASN A 36 19.17 13.64 -7.44
CA ASN A 36 18.19 12.71 -8.00
C ASN A 36 16.84 12.85 -7.25
N LYS A 37 15.72 12.46 -7.89
CA LYS A 37 14.38 12.46 -7.27
C LYS A 37 13.94 11.05 -6.90
N PHE A 38 14.88 10.19 -6.53
CA PHE A 38 14.63 8.75 -6.37
C PHE A 38 13.55 8.46 -5.31
N ILE A 39 13.62 9.11 -4.15
CA ILE A 39 12.66 8.93 -3.07
C ILE A 39 11.24 9.29 -3.53
N ASP A 40 11.05 10.47 -4.13
CA ASP A 40 9.74 10.96 -4.57
C ASP A 40 9.13 10.08 -5.66
N ILE A 41 9.96 9.68 -6.63
CA ILE A 41 9.57 8.78 -7.72
C ILE A 41 9.15 7.43 -7.14
N THR A 42 9.93 6.87 -6.23
CA THR A 42 9.65 5.54 -5.67
C THR A 42 8.40 5.54 -4.80
N GLN A 43 8.20 6.56 -3.96
CA GLN A 43 6.96 6.71 -3.19
C GLN A 43 5.74 6.80 -4.09
N SER A 44 5.83 7.58 -5.17
CA SER A 44 4.75 7.71 -6.17
C SER A 44 4.45 6.37 -6.85
N PHE A 45 5.49 5.64 -7.27
CA PHE A 45 5.31 4.31 -7.86
C PHE A 45 4.67 3.33 -6.89
N ILE A 46 5.10 3.28 -5.64
CA ILE A 46 4.51 2.37 -4.63
C ILE A 46 3.03 2.70 -4.41
N LEU A 47 2.66 3.99 -4.36
CA LEU A 47 1.25 4.41 -4.20
C LEU A 47 0.39 4.04 -5.41
N ILE A 48 0.89 4.23 -6.63
CA ILE A 48 0.19 3.84 -7.85
C ILE A 48 0.02 2.32 -7.90
N PHE A 49 1.08 1.57 -7.62
CA PHE A 49 1.02 0.10 -7.57
C PHE A 49 0.09 -0.40 -6.46
N TYR A 50 0.07 0.25 -5.30
CA TYR A 50 -0.88 -0.06 -4.23
C TYR A 50 -2.32 0.04 -4.72
N ALA A 51 -2.67 1.14 -5.39
CA ALA A 51 -4.01 1.34 -5.93
C ALA A 51 -4.36 0.28 -7.00
N ILE A 52 -3.44 0.04 -7.95
CA ILE A 52 -3.64 -0.97 -9.01
C ILE A 52 -3.83 -2.36 -8.41
N LEU A 53 -2.94 -2.78 -7.51
CA LEU A 53 -3.02 -4.08 -6.85
C LEU A 53 -4.36 -4.24 -6.13
N TRP A 54 -4.80 -3.21 -5.41
CA TRP A 54 -6.07 -3.24 -4.70
C TRP A 54 -7.25 -3.50 -5.65
N PHE A 55 -7.37 -2.77 -6.76
CA PHE A 55 -8.43 -2.97 -7.75
C PHE A 55 -8.36 -4.33 -8.43
N VAL A 56 -7.16 -4.76 -8.84
CA VAL A 56 -6.95 -6.06 -9.52
C VAL A 56 -7.33 -7.21 -8.59
N PHE A 57 -6.90 -7.17 -7.32
CA PHE A 57 -7.23 -8.21 -6.36
C PHE A 57 -8.73 -8.25 -6.02
N ILE A 58 -9.39 -7.10 -5.93
CA ILE A 58 -10.85 -7.07 -5.74
C ILE A 58 -11.57 -7.68 -6.93
N ALA A 59 -11.19 -7.34 -8.16
CA ALA A 59 -11.79 -7.93 -9.36
C ALA A 59 -11.56 -9.45 -9.41
N PHE A 60 -10.36 -9.89 -9.06
CA PHE A 60 -10.01 -11.31 -9.00
C PHE A 60 -10.82 -12.05 -7.94
N LEU A 61 -10.90 -11.53 -6.70
CA LEU A 61 -11.68 -12.15 -5.62
C LEU A 61 -13.17 -12.09 -5.90
N GLY A 62 -13.69 -10.98 -6.42
CA GLY A 62 -15.09 -10.84 -6.77
C GLY A 62 -15.52 -11.88 -7.80
N LYS A 63 -14.74 -12.04 -8.87
CA LYS A 63 -15.02 -13.08 -9.89
C LYS A 63 -14.77 -14.48 -9.36
N GLY A 64 -13.63 -14.71 -8.72
CA GLY A 64 -13.21 -16.02 -8.22
C GLY A 64 -14.12 -16.55 -7.12
N LEU A 65 -14.42 -15.76 -6.09
CA LEU A 65 -15.31 -16.19 -5.00
C LEU A 65 -16.75 -16.41 -5.48
N SER A 66 -17.21 -15.65 -6.48
CA SER A 66 -18.58 -15.80 -7.01
C SER A 66 -18.87 -17.18 -7.63
N THR A 67 -17.84 -17.97 -7.96
CA THR A 67 -18.03 -19.33 -8.50
C THR A 67 -18.27 -20.38 -7.42
N PHE A 68 -18.09 -20.05 -6.14
CA PHE A 68 -18.26 -20.99 -5.03
C PHE A 68 -19.66 -20.87 -4.42
N GLU A 69 -20.41 -21.97 -4.37
CA GLU A 69 -21.76 -22.00 -3.78
C GLU A 69 -21.75 -21.56 -2.31
N VAL A 70 -20.72 -21.95 -1.54
CA VAL A 70 -20.53 -21.52 -0.14
C VAL A 70 -20.40 -20.01 -0.02
N PHE A 71 -19.78 -19.34 -0.99
CA PHE A 71 -19.71 -17.89 -1.01
C PHE A 71 -21.06 -17.28 -1.40
N GLN A 72 -21.78 -17.88 -2.35
CA GLN A 72 -23.10 -17.41 -2.77
C GLN A 72 -24.17 -17.55 -1.67
N SER A 73 -24.05 -18.53 -0.77
CA SER A 73 -24.97 -18.72 0.36
C SER A 73 -24.74 -17.75 1.53
N GLN A 74 -23.63 -17.00 1.53
CA GLN A 74 -23.34 -16.01 2.56
C GLN A 74 -24.25 -14.77 2.47
N ILE A 75 -24.47 -14.14 3.61
CA ILE A 75 -25.12 -12.82 3.69
C ILE A 75 -24.28 -11.74 2.98
N PRO A 76 -24.91 -10.70 2.41
CA PRO A 76 -24.22 -9.68 1.62
C PRO A 76 -23.02 -9.02 2.31
N GLU A 77 -23.12 -8.79 3.62
CA GLU A 77 -22.08 -8.14 4.42
C GLU A 77 -20.80 -8.98 4.45
N VAL A 78 -20.92 -10.29 4.66
CA VAL A 78 -19.78 -11.23 4.70
C VAL A 78 -19.14 -11.31 3.32
N LYS A 79 -19.94 -11.39 2.25
CA LYS A 79 -19.43 -11.38 0.87
C LYS A 79 -18.58 -10.15 0.58
N ILE A 80 -19.05 -8.97 1.00
CA ILE A 80 -18.32 -7.72 0.83
C ILE A 80 -17.01 -7.78 1.64
N LEU A 81 -17.05 -8.09 2.93
CA LEU A 81 -15.83 -8.14 3.75
C LEU A 81 -14.78 -9.12 3.20
N SER A 82 -15.20 -10.30 2.73
CA SER A 82 -14.33 -11.30 2.12
C SER A 82 -13.66 -10.83 0.82
N ILE A 83 -14.30 -9.93 0.07
CA ILE A 83 -13.72 -9.34 -1.15
C ILE A 83 -12.78 -8.18 -0.80
N PHE A 84 -13.09 -7.37 0.21
CA PHE A 84 -12.37 -6.11 0.47
C PHE A 84 -11.24 -6.21 1.51
N ILE A 85 -11.33 -7.09 2.51
CA ILE A 85 -10.29 -7.19 3.55
C ILE A 85 -8.97 -7.78 3.01
N PRO A 86 -8.95 -8.93 2.30
CA PRO A 86 -7.70 -9.52 1.84
C PRO A 86 -6.87 -8.60 0.92
N PRO A 87 -7.47 -7.87 -0.06
CA PRO A 87 -6.73 -6.92 -0.88
C PRO A 87 -6.10 -5.78 -0.09
N ASN A 88 -6.79 -5.27 0.95
CA ASN A 88 -6.23 -4.25 1.82
C ASN A 88 -4.98 -4.74 2.55
N ILE A 89 -5.02 -5.96 3.11
CA ILE A 89 -3.89 -6.58 3.79
C ILE A 89 -2.74 -6.81 2.80
N ALA A 90 -3.02 -7.40 1.64
CA ALA A 90 -2.02 -7.71 0.63
C ALA A 90 -1.32 -6.45 0.10
N ALA A 91 -2.09 -5.41 -0.24
CA ALA A 91 -1.55 -4.15 -0.73
C ALA A 91 -0.73 -3.42 0.34
N TYR A 92 -1.16 -3.46 1.61
CA TYR A 92 -0.37 -2.94 2.73
C TYR A 92 0.97 -3.66 2.88
N LEU A 93 0.96 -5.00 2.93
CA LEU A 93 2.19 -5.79 3.05
C LEU A 93 3.14 -5.54 1.88
N PHE A 94 2.61 -5.45 0.66
CA PHE A 94 3.39 -5.09 -0.52
C PHE A 94 4.06 -3.73 -0.35
N SER A 95 3.33 -2.70 0.10
CA SER A 95 3.89 -1.36 0.27
C SER A 95 5.05 -1.32 1.26
N VAL A 96 4.95 -2.05 2.39
CA VAL A 96 5.98 -2.14 3.42
C VAL A 96 7.21 -2.91 2.92
N PHE A 97 6.99 -3.96 2.13
CA PHE A 97 8.09 -4.70 1.52
C PHE A 97 8.81 -3.85 0.46
N ALA A 98 8.04 -3.21 -0.42
CA ALA A 98 8.56 -2.40 -1.51
C ALA A 98 9.33 -1.17 -1.01
N SER A 99 8.87 -0.49 0.03
CA SER A 99 9.57 0.65 0.63
C SER A 99 10.94 0.23 1.21
N LYS A 100 10.98 -0.85 2.00
CA LYS A 100 12.23 -1.38 2.56
C LYS A 100 13.20 -1.85 1.47
N TYR A 101 12.68 -2.52 0.45
CA TYR A 101 13.47 -2.95 -0.69
C TYR A 101 14.05 -1.74 -1.45
N ALA A 102 13.23 -0.71 -1.69
CA ALA A 102 13.65 0.52 -2.35
C ALA A 102 14.74 1.26 -1.58
N VAL A 103 14.64 1.33 -0.24
CA VAL A 103 15.69 1.91 0.60
C VAL A 103 17.00 1.13 0.45
N ASN A 104 16.97 -0.20 0.58
CA ASN A 104 18.16 -1.03 0.45
C ASN A 104 18.79 -0.94 -0.95
N TYR A 105 17.96 -0.96 -1.99
CA TYR A 105 18.39 -0.79 -3.37
C TYR A 105 19.02 0.59 -3.58
N GLY A 106 18.34 1.65 -3.10
CA GLY A 106 18.81 3.02 -3.22
C GLY A 106 20.16 3.24 -2.53
N LEU A 107 20.36 2.68 -1.33
CA LEU A 107 21.66 2.73 -0.64
C LEU A 107 22.74 1.98 -1.42
N LYS A 108 22.44 0.76 -1.88
CA LYS A 108 23.39 -0.07 -2.63
C LYS A 108 23.82 0.55 -3.96
N LYS A 109 22.95 1.36 -4.56
CA LYS A 109 23.19 2.04 -5.83
C LYS A 109 23.60 3.50 -5.67
N GLU A 110 23.85 3.95 -4.44
CA GLU A 110 24.21 5.34 -4.13
C GLU A 110 23.19 6.35 -4.66
N LEU A 111 21.92 5.94 -4.78
CA LEU A 111 20.81 6.81 -5.17
C LEU A 111 20.29 7.60 -3.97
N ILE A 112 20.38 7.02 -2.77
CA ILE A 112 20.07 7.71 -1.53
C ILE A 112 21.25 7.54 -0.57
N LYS A 113 21.38 8.48 0.35
CA LYS A 113 22.29 8.39 1.49
C LYS A 113 21.52 8.62 2.78
N LYS A 114 22.08 8.15 3.88
CA LYS A 114 21.56 8.49 5.21
C LYS A 114 21.71 10.00 5.43
N ARG A 115 20.69 10.63 5.99
CA ARG A 115 20.73 12.05 6.34
C ARG A 115 21.74 12.25 7.47
N ASP A 116 22.64 13.22 7.33
CA ASP A 116 23.58 13.59 8.39
C ASP A 116 22.83 14.32 9.51
N VAL A 117 22.70 13.66 10.67
CA VAL A 117 22.01 14.21 11.88
C VAL A 117 22.64 15.54 12.36
N LYS A 118 23.89 15.84 11.97
CA LYS A 118 24.60 17.07 12.36
C LYS A 118 24.14 18.35 11.65
N LYS A 119 23.32 18.26 10.59
CA LYS A 119 22.89 19.45 9.81
C LYS A 119 21.58 20.09 10.27
N GLU A 120 20.95 19.55 11.31
CA GLU A 120 19.65 20.03 11.83
C GLU A 120 19.76 20.77 13.19
N ILE A 121 20.95 21.30 13.55
CA ILE A 121 21.15 22.17 14.73
C ILE A 121 21.39 23.61 14.29
#